data_AF-A0A9P7XWD3-F1
#
_entry.id   AF-A0A9P7XWD3-F1
#
_cell.length_a   1.000
_cell.length_b   1.000
_cell.length_c   1.000
_cell.angle_alpha   90.00
_cell.angle_beta   90.00
_cell.angle_gamma   90.00
#
_symmetry.space_group_name_H-M   'P 1'
#
loop_
_entity.id
_entity.type
_entity.pdbx_description
1 polymer ?
#
loop_
_entity_poly.entity_id
_entity_poly.type
_entity_poly.pdbx_seq_one_letter_code
_entity_poly.pdbx_strand_id
1 'polypeptide(L)' 'MPFLRLSTRFLEEGTAITNAVYQDTKLRRAVLKKITLAGQAANLKSFKIPKAVLIEPKPFTVEGGMLTPTLKVKRHPVV' A
#
# COMPACT_ATOMS: atom_id res chain seq x y z
N MET A 1 -8.82 23.88 26.83
CA MET A 1 -9.71 23.85 25.65
C MET A 1 -9.79 22.41 25.11
N PRO A 2 -10.84 21.62 25.41
CA PRO A 2 -10.86 20.17 25.20
C PRO A 2 -11.59 19.75 23.91
N PHE A 3 -11.32 20.39 22.77
CA PHE A 3 -12.02 20.12 21.50
C PHE A 3 -11.33 19.06 20.61
N LEU A 4 -10.08 18.69 20.90
CA LEU A 4 -9.26 17.83 20.02
C LEU A 4 -9.41 16.32 20.23
N ARG A 5 -10.25 15.86 21.17
CA ARG A 5 -10.33 14.43 21.55
C ARG A 5 -11.34 13.60 20.74
N LEU A 6 -12.20 14.25 19.95
CA LEU A 6 -13.23 13.55 19.14
C LEU A 6 -12.73 13.13 17.75
N SER A 7 -11.71 13.79 17.20
CA SER A 7 -11.20 13.49 15.86
C SER A 7 -10.37 12.21 15.78
N THR A 8 -9.71 11.80 16.87
CA THR A 8 -8.79 10.65 16.85
C THR A 8 -9.51 9.31 16.95
N ARG A 9 -10.69 9.24 17.56
CA ARG A 9 -11.47 8.00 17.65
C ARG A 9 -12.02 7.52 16.31
N PHE A 10 -12.37 8.45 15.42
CA PHE A 10 -12.88 8.10 14.08
C PHE A 10 -11.79 7.53 13.15
N LEU A 11 -10.52 7.89 13.38
CA LEU A 11 -9.39 7.35 12.61
C LEU A 11 -9.04 5.91 13.02
N GLU A 12 -9.18 5.57 14.30
CA GLU A 12 -8.84 4.24 14.83
C GLU A 12 -9.83 3.14 14.39
N GLU A 13 -11.13 3.44 14.37
CA GLU A 13 -12.17 2.47 13.97
C GLU A 13 -12.14 2.16 12.47
N GLY A 14 -11.75 3.13 11.63
CA GLY A 14 -11.56 2.93 10.20
C GLY A 14 -10.41 1.97 9.86
N THR A 15 -9.31 2.02 10.62
CA THR A 15 -8.14 1.16 10.39
C THR A 15 -8.45 -0.34 10.52
N ALA A 16 -9.28 -0.74 11.49
CA ALA A 16 -9.59 -2.14 11.73
C ALA A 16 -10.38 -2.79 10.57
N ILE A 17 -11.37 -2.07 10.02
CA ILE A 17 -12.15 -2.52 8.86
C ILE A 17 -11.25 -2.60 7.63
N THR A 18 -10.33 -1.65 7.47
CA THR A 18 -9.45 -1.60 6.31
C THR A 18 -8.46 -2.77 6.28
N ASN A 19 -7.89 -3.18 7.42
CA ASN A 19 -6.94 -4.29 7.48
C ASN A 19 -7.55 -5.62 6.99
N ALA A 20 -8.81 -5.90 7.35
CA ALA A 20 -9.51 -7.08 6.87
C ALA A 20 -9.71 -7.06 5.35
N VAL A 21 -10.02 -5.89 4.78
CA VAL A 21 -10.20 -5.71 3.33
C VAL A 21 -8.87 -5.87 2.58
N TYR A 22 -7.75 -5.40 3.12
CA TYR A 22 -6.42 -5.53 2.47
C TYR A 22 -5.87 -6.96 2.48
N GLN A 23 -6.40 -7.83 3.33
CA GLN A 23 -6.11 -9.26 3.33
C GLN A 23 -7.01 -10.06 2.37
N ASP A 24 -8.04 -9.43 1.79
CA ASP A 24 -8.96 -10.11 0.88
C ASP A 24 -8.27 -10.61 -0.41
N THR A 25 -8.53 -11.87 -0.74
CA THR A 25 -7.90 -12.54 -1.89
C THR A 25 -8.43 -12.02 -3.23
N LYS A 26 -9.69 -11.59 -3.31
CA LYS A 26 -10.28 -11.01 -4.51
C LYS A 26 -9.64 -9.66 -4.81
N LEU A 27 -9.40 -8.84 -3.77
CA LEU A 27 -8.68 -7.57 -3.92
C LEU A 27 -7.27 -7.78 -4.47
N ARG A 28 -6.49 -8.69 -3.88
CA ARG A 28 -5.13 -9.01 -4.36
C ARG A 28 -5.13 -9.49 -5.81
N ARG A 29 -6.09 -10.36 -6.17
CA ARG A 29 -6.26 -10.83 -7.55
C ARG A 29 -6.61 -9.70 -8.52
N ALA A 30 -7.48 -8.78 -8.12
CA ALA A 30 -7.85 -7.64 -8.95
C ALA A 30 -6.66 -6.70 -9.19
N VAL A 31 -5.87 -6.41 -8.16
CA VAL A 31 -4.63 -5.61 -8.27
C VAL A 31 -3.61 -6.31 -9.16
N LEU A 32 -3.33 -7.60 -8.91
CA LEU A 32 -2.42 -8.39 -9.74
C LEU A 32 -2.85 -8.41 -11.22
N LYS A 33 -4.14 -8.58 -11.49
CA LYS A 33 -4.67 -8.57 -12.86
C LYS A 33 -4.37 -7.23 -13.55
N LYS A 34 -4.56 -6.10 -12.87
CA LYS A 34 -4.22 -4.77 -13.42
C LYS A 34 -2.73 -4.61 -13.69
N ILE A 35 -1.86 -5.06 -12.79
CA ILE A 35 -0.40 -5.02 -12.97
C ILE A 35 0.02 -5.87 -14.17
N THR A 36 -0.54 -7.07 -14.30
CA THR A 36 -0.25 -7.98 -15.43
C THR A 36 -0.67 -7.37 -16.76
N LEU A 37 -1.87 -6.76 -16.83
CA LEU A 37 -2.34 -6.08 -18.04
C LEU A 37 -1.43 -4.90 -18.42
N ALA A 38 -1.01 -4.09 -17.44
CA ALA A 38 -0.07 -3.00 -17.67
C ALA A 38 1.31 -3.50 -18.15
N GLY A 39 1.81 -4.60 -17.58
CA GLY A 39 3.06 -5.23 -17.99
C GLY A 39 3.00 -5.81 -19.41
N GLN A 40 1.87 -6.43 -19.79
CA GLN A 40 1.64 -6.92 -21.14
C GLN A 40 1.57 -5.77 -22.15
N ALA A 41 0.85 -4.70 -21.84
CA ALA A 41 0.79 -3.49 -22.68
C ALA A 41 2.17 -2.84 -22.88
N ALA A 42 3.05 -2.94 -21.88
CA ALA A 42 4.43 -2.46 -21.94
C ALA A 42 5.43 -3.48 -22.54
N ASN A 43 4.96 -4.58 -23.15
CA ASN A 43 5.80 -5.65 -23.73
C ASN A 43 6.84 -6.24 -22.75
N LEU A 44 6.50 -6.34 -21.46
CA LEU A 44 7.38 -6.95 -20.46
C LEU A 44 7.36 -8.48 -20.58
N LYS A 45 8.55 -9.09 -20.47
CA LYS A 45 8.67 -10.56 -20.37
C LYS A 45 8.04 -11.05 -19.07
N SER A 46 7.52 -12.28 -19.07
CA SER A 46 6.77 -12.86 -17.94
C SER A 46 7.52 -12.86 -16.60
N PHE A 47 8.86 -12.94 -16.62
CA PHE A 47 9.67 -12.90 -15.39
C PHE A 47 9.86 -11.49 -14.80
N LYS A 48 9.51 -10.43 -15.55
CA LYS A 48 9.54 -9.04 -15.06
C LYS A 48 8.22 -8.63 -14.38
N ILE A 49 7.16 -9.40 -14.59
CA ILE A 49 5.83 -9.13 -14.01
C ILE A 49 5.77 -9.81 -12.62
N PRO A 50 5.43 -9.07 -11.55
CA PRO A 50 5.29 -9.64 -10.21
C PRO A 50 4.23 -10.76 -10.16
N LYS A 51 4.54 -11.87 -9.48
CA LYS A 51 3.61 -13.00 -9.31
C LYS A 51 2.69 -12.87 -8.10
N ALA A 52 3.08 -12.07 -7.12
CA ALA A 52 2.34 -11.85 -5.89
C ALA A 52 2.54 -10.40 -5.41
N VAL A 53 1.55 -9.86 -4.70
CA VAL A 53 1.60 -8.54 -4.08
C VAL A 53 1.14 -8.62 -2.63
N LEU A 54 1.80 -7.83 -1.79
CA LEU A 54 1.36 -7.47 -0.46
C LEU A 54 0.71 -6.09 -0.56
N ILE A 55 -0.46 -5.92 0.06
CA ILE A 55 -1.17 -4.65 0.09
C ILE A 55 -1.07 -4.14 1.52
N GLU A 56 -0.44 -2.98 1.69
CA GLU A 56 -0.33 -2.31 2.98
C GLU A 56 -1.31 -1.12 3.03
N PRO A 57 -2.09 -0.98 4.12
CA PRO A 57 -2.97 0.17 4.34
C PRO A 57 -2.19 1.48 4.46
N LYS A 58 -0.96 1.38 5.02
CA LYS A 58 -0.16 2.54 5.39
C LYS A 58 0.62 3.03 4.17
N PRO A 59 0.43 4.28 3.73
CA PRO A 59 1.19 4.83 2.62
C PRO A 59 2.66 5.00 2.99
N PHE A 60 3.54 5.01 1.99
CA PHE A 60 4.95 5.32 2.20
C PHE A 60 5.13 6.82 2.47
N THR A 61 5.83 7.13 3.55
CA THR A 61 6.09 8.50 4.01
C THR A 61 7.58 8.73 4.27
N VAL A 62 8.00 10.00 4.26
CA VAL A 62 9.38 10.39 4.55
C VAL A 62 9.64 10.23 6.06
N GLU A 63 8.68 10.62 6.88
CA GLU A 63 8.70 10.52 8.34
C GLU A 63 8.71 9.05 8.80
N GLY A 64 8.01 8.18 8.08
CA GLY A 64 8.02 6.73 8.31
C GLY A 64 9.29 6.05 7.82
N GLY A 65 10.29 6.80 7.33
CA GLY A 65 11.58 6.26 6.93
C GLY A 65 11.59 5.45 5.64
N MET A 66 10.44 5.27 4.98
CA MET A 66 10.27 4.47 3.76
C MET A 66 10.71 5.24 2.49
N LEU A 67 10.59 6.57 2.52
CA LEU A 67 10.97 7.46 1.41
C LEU A 67 12.20 8.30 1.74
N THR A 68 12.96 8.68 0.71
CA THR A 68 13.96 9.76 0.79
C THR A 68 13.26 11.13 0.81
N PRO A 69 13.95 12.21 1.24
CA PRO A 69 13.40 13.57 1.13
C PRO A 69 13.00 13.97 -0.30
N THR A 70 13.56 13.30 -1.30
CA THR A 70 13.23 13.47 -2.73
C THR A 70 12.12 12.54 -3.23
N LEU A 71 11.34 11.93 -2.33
CA LEU A 71 10.19 11.05 -2.61
C LEU A 71 10.52 9.76 -3.38
N LYS A 72 11.77 9.28 -3.29
CA LYS A 72 12.15 7.96 -3.83
C LYS A 72 12.01 6.91 -2.72
N VAL A 73 11.59 5.70 -3.09
CA VAL A 73 11.53 4.56 -2.16
C VAL A 73 12.94 4.14 -1.75
N LYS A 74 13.19 4.00 -0.44
CA LYS A 74 14.45 3.44 0.07
C LYS A 74 14.50 1.95 -0.22
N ARG A 75 15.63 1.46 -0.71
CA ARG A 75 15.82 0.02 -0.99
C ARG A 75 15.86 -0.83 0.29
N HIS A 76 16.46 -0.27 1.33
CA HIS A 76 16.48 -0.86 2.67
C HIS A 76 15.77 0.13 3.60
N PRO A 77 14.42 0.11 3.64
CA PRO A 77 13.71 0.88 4.64
C PRO A 77 14.01 0.31 6.02
N VAL A 78 14.13 1.19 7.01
CA VAL A 78 14.13 0.77 8.41
C VAL A 78 12.66 0.49 8.73
N VAL A 79 12.31 -0.80 8.82
CA VAL A 79 10.96 -1.28 9.14
C VAL A 79 10.83 -1.41 10.66
#